data_AF-L9YU06-F1
#
_entry.id   AF-L9YU06-F1
#
_cell.length_a   1.000
_cell.length_b   1.000
_cell.length_c   1.000
_cell.angle_alpha   90.00
_cell.angle_beta   90.00
_cell.angle_gamma   90.00
#
_symmetry.space_group_name_H-M   'P 1'
#
loop_
_entity.id
_entity.type
_entity.pdbx_description
1 polymer ?
#
loop_
_entity_poly.entity_id
_entity_poly.type
_entity_poly.pdbx_seq_one_letter_code
_entity_poly.pdbx_strand_id
1 'polypeptide(L)' 'MADSDRVRFSRQHINARCKTLVTYRLLIHLGNGVYDITREGKQYLTGELDARNLGAE' A
#
# COMPACT_ATOMS: atom_id res chain seq x y z
N MET A 1 -1.43 16.67 -2.43
CA MET A 1 -0.57 15.81 -1.58
C MET A 1 0.59 16.56 -0.96
N ALA A 2 1.34 17.39 -1.71
CA ALA A 2 2.43 18.19 -1.13
C ALA A 2 1.97 19.23 -0.08
N ASP A 3 0.66 19.53 -0.02
CA ASP A 3 0.05 20.53 0.88
C ASP A 3 -1.13 19.95 1.69
N SER A 4 -1.18 18.62 1.85
CA SER A 4 -2.28 17.97 2.56
C SER A 4 -1.88 17.69 4.00
N ASP A 5 -2.44 18.43 4.97
CA ASP A 5 -2.26 18.18 6.43
C ASP A 5 -2.52 16.73 6.86
N ARG A 6 -3.24 15.96 6.01
CA ARG A 6 -3.58 14.56 6.24
C ARG A 6 -2.39 13.60 6.11
N VAL A 7 -1.33 13.95 5.37
CA VAL A 7 -0.22 13.02 5.10
C VAL A 7 1.11 13.72 5.31
N ARG A 8 1.78 13.38 6.41
CA ARG A 8 3.06 13.98 6.84
C ARG A 8 4.30 13.42 6.12
N PHE A 9 4.11 12.48 5.20
CA PHE A 9 5.20 11.79 4.51
C PHE A 9 5.36 12.33 3.09
N SER A 10 6.62 12.36 2.62
CA SER A 10 6.91 12.74 1.24
C SER A 10 6.30 11.76 0.25
N ARG A 11 6.01 12.24 -0.97
CA ARG A 11 5.54 11.39 -2.07
C ARG A 11 6.47 10.20 -2.35
N GLN A 12 7.78 10.42 -2.25
CA GLN A 12 8.79 9.38 -2.46
C GLN A 12 8.70 8.30 -1.38
N HIS A 13 8.55 8.70 -0.10
CA HIS A 13 8.38 7.76 1.00
C HIS A 13 7.11 6.91 0.79
N ILE A 14 5.98 7.55 0.48
CA ILE A 14 4.71 6.85 0.22
C ILE A 14 4.86 5.85 -0.94
N ASN A 15 5.48 6.27 -2.06
CA ASN A 15 5.69 5.41 -3.22
C ASN A 15 6.53 4.17 -2.87
N ALA A 16 7.59 4.32 -2.08
CA ALA A 16 8.41 3.20 -1.63
C ALA A 16 7.59 2.19 -0.80
N ARG A 17 6.76 2.68 0.13
CA ARG A 17 5.87 1.83 0.93
C ARG A 17 4.82 1.13 0.08
N CYS A 18 4.19 1.83 -0.86
CA CYS A 18 3.21 1.22 -1.75
C CYS A 18 3.82 0.14 -2.64
N LYS A 19 5.06 0.32 -3.12
CA LYS A 19 5.80 -0.72 -3.86
C LYS A 19 6.00 -1.98 -3.02
N THR A 20 6.38 -1.84 -1.75
CA THR A 20 6.44 -3.00 -0.83
C THR A 20 5.08 -3.68 -0.70
N LEU A 21 3.99 -2.94 -0.55
CA LEU A 21 2.66 -3.55 -0.45
C LEU A 21 2.22 -4.27 -1.74
N VAL A 22 2.70 -3.84 -2.90
CA VAL A 22 2.50 -4.54 -4.18
C VAL A 22 3.22 -5.90 -4.18
N THR A 23 4.42 -6.03 -3.61
CA THR A 23 5.13 -7.34 -3.55
C THR A 23 4.39 -8.38 -2.72
N TYR A 24 3.50 -7.92 -1.83
CA TYR A 24 2.63 -8.78 -1.03
C TYR A 24 1.18 -8.84 -1.55
N ARG A 25 0.93 -8.32 -2.76
CA ARG A 25 -0.39 -8.27 -3.40
C ARG A 25 -1.49 -7.55 -2.59
N LEU A 26 -1.10 -6.67 -1.68
CA LEU A 26 -2.03 -5.86 -0.90
C LEU A 26 -2.48 -4.61 -1.69
N LEU A 27 -1.70 -4.19 -2.68
CA LEU A 27 -2.01 -3.11 -3.61
C LEU A 27 -1.76 -3.54 -5.06
N ILE A 28 -2.42 -2.87 -6.00
CA ILE A 28 -2.14 -2.94 -7.44
C ILE A 28 -1.59 -1.57 -7.87
N HIS A 29 -0.48 -1.55 -8.60
CA HIS A 29 0.06 -0.32 -9.18
C HIS A 29 -0.56 -0.07 -10.56
N LEU A 30 -1.32 1.01 -10.68
CA LEU A 30 -2.00 1.40 -11.92
C LEU A 30 -1.15 2.33 -12.81
N GLY A 31 0.02 2.77 -12.33
CA GLY A 31 0.93 3.68 -13.03
C GLY A 31 0.91 5.10 -12.45
N ASN A 32 1.96 5.89 -12.73
CA ASN A 32 2.11 7.28 -12.29
C ASN A 32 1.92 7.51 -10.77
N GLY A 33 2.24 6.51 -9.95
CA GLY A 33 2.04 6.58 -8.50
C GLY A 33 0.58 6.45 -8.05
N VAL A 34 -0.31 6.00 -8.94
CA VAL A 34 -1.68 5.60 -8.62
C VAL A 34 -1.67 4.13 -8.22
N TYR A 35 -2.34 3.84 -7.11
CA TYR A 35 -2.49 2.51 -6.57
C TYR A 35 -3.96 2.25 -6.27
N ASP A 36 -4.38 1.00 -6.44
CA ASP A 36 -5.68 0.53 -5.98
C ASP A 36 -5.51 -0.53 -4.90
N ILE A 37 -6.46 -0.62 -3.99
CA ILE A 37 -6.42 -1.55 -2.85
C ILE A 37 -7.10 -2.87 -3.23
N THR A 38 -6.38 -3.99 -3.05
CA THR A 38 -6.94 -5.31 -3.31
C THR A 38 -7.92 -5.73 -2.21
N ARG A 39 -8.61 -6.85 -2.42
CA ARG A 39 -9.45 -7.43 -1.37
C ARG A 39 -8.60 -7.80 -0.14
N GLU A 40 -7.46 -8.45 -0.37
CA GLU A 40 -6.50 -8.84 0.66
C GLU A 40 -5.93 -7.60 1.37
N GLY A 41 -5.67 -6.52 0.63
CA GLY A 41 -5.31 -5.22 1.19
C GLY A 41 -6.36 -4.65 2.14
N LYS A 42 -7.65 -4.74 1.79
CA LYS A 42 -8.74 -4.33 2.67
C LYS A 42 -8.79 -5.20 3.94
N GLN A 43 -8.64 -6.52 3.80
CA GLN A 43 -8.62 -7.46 4.93
C GLN A 43 -7.42 -7.21 5.86
N TYR A 44 -6.26 -6.84 5.32
CA TYR A 44 -5.12 -6.43 6.12
C TYR A 44 -5.43 -5.19 6.96
N LEU A 45 -6.09 -4.19 6.38
CA LEU A 45 -6.47 -2.97 7.09
C LEU A 45 -7.54 -3.20 8.17
N THR A 46 -8.45 -4.15 7.96
CA THR A 46 -9.47 -4.51 8.96
C THR A 46 -8.93 -5.48 10.03
N GLY A 47 -7.71 -6.00 9.86
CA GLY A 47 -7.10 -6.98 10.76
C GLY A 47 -7.58 -8.42 10.55
N GLU A 48 -8.38 -8.68 9.51
CA GLU A 48 -8.80 -10.03 9.11
C GLU A 48 -7.66 -10.85 8.51
N LEU A 49 -6.66 -10.16 7.91
CA LEU A 49 -5.46 -10.78 7.36
C LEU A 49 -4.25 -10.44 8.22
N ASP A 50 -3.56 -11.47 8.70
CA ASP A 50 -2.28 -11.34 9.40
C ASP A 50 -1.12 -11.30 8.40
N ALA A 51 -0.42 -10.17 8.35
CA ALA A 51 0.68 -9.96 7.41
C ALA A 51 1.87 -10.91 7.64
N ARG A 52 2.00 -11.56 8.81
CA ARG A 52 3.02 -12.58 9.05
C ARG A 52 2.85 -13.81 8.16
N ASN A 53 1.65 -14.01 7.62
CA ASN A 53 1.32 -15.13 6.73
C ASN A 53 1.53 -14.78 5.24
N LEU A 54 1.97 -13.56 4.91
CA LEU A 54 2.22 -13.15 3.53
C LEU A 54 3.65 -13.53 3.10
N GLY A 55 3.77 -14.21 1.97
CA GLY A 55 5.03 -14.35 1.24
C GLY A 55 5.22 -13.16 0.30
N ALA A 56 6.45 -12.64 0.21
CA ALA A 56 6.80 -11.75 -0.90
C ALA A 56 6.95 -12.59 -2.16
N GLU A 57 6.23 -12.24 -3.23
CA GLU A 57 6.37 -12.85 -4.56
C GLU A 57 7.43 -12.14 -5.39
#